data_AF-A0A7J2ZEZ0-F1
#
_entry.id   AF-A0A7J2ZEZ0-F1
#
_cell.length_a   1.000
_cell.length_b   1.000
_cell.length_c   1.000
_cell.angle_alpha   90.00
_cell.angle_beta   90.00
_cell.angle_gamma   90.00
#
_symmetry.space_group_name_H-M   'P 1'
#
loop_
_entity.id
_entity.type
_entity.pdbx_description
1 polymer ?
#
loop_
_entity_poly.entity_id
_entity_poly.type
_entity_poly.pdbx_seq_one_letter_code
_entity_poly.pdbx_strand_id
1 'polypeptide(L)'
;MADMQTHKEMYNKFKRDAENRGLFDATRAEAYFLAAYHLVEACAAKSRVHIHKHQLVRKRLEENEFIFGAKTRAVWESFQRIENQLRPKFVYGGRGSQTDLERIEREFRKLEEICLEVLRGD
;
A
#
# COMPACT_ATOMS: atom_id res chain seq x y z
N MET A 1 -2.86 -19.48 -3.70
CA MET A 1 -4.06 -19.17 -2.89
C MET A 1 -3.70 -18.84 -1.44
N ALA A 2 -2.88 -19.63 -0.74
CA ALA A 2 -2.43 -19.30 0.62
C ALA A 2 -1.76 -17.91 0.73
N ASP A 3 -0.98 -17.52 -0.29
CA ASP A 3 -0.21 -16.27 -0.27
C ASP A 3 -1.10 -15.01 -0.40
N MET A 4 -2.05 -15.00 -1.34
CA MET A 4 -3.02 -13.90 -1.49
C MET A 4 -3.83 -13.67 -0.21
N GLN A 5 -4.37 -14.75 0.38
CA GLN A 5 -5.19 -14.64 1.59
C GLN A 5 -4.36 -14.15 2.79
N THR A 6 -3.12 -14.63 2.92
CA THR A 6 -2.17 -14.15 3.93
C THR A 6 -1.93 -12.66 3.79
N HIS A 7 -1.70 -12.17 2.56
CA HIS A 7 -1.52 -10.76 2.30
C HIS A 7 -2.77 -9.92 2.58
N LYS A 8 -3.98 -10.43 2.26
CA LYS A 8 -5.24 -9.76 2.65
C LYS A 8 -5.40 -9.66 4.17
N GLU A 9 -5.03 -10.70 4.92
CA GLU A 9 -5.08 -10.68 6.38
C GLU A 9 -4.09 -9.68 6.98
N MET A 10 -2.88 -9.61 6.45
CA MET A 10 -1.88 -8.63 6.87
C MET A 10 -2.32 -7.20 6.53
N TYR A 11 -2.86 -6.97 5.33
CA TYR A 11 -3.48 -5.69 4.96
C TYR A 11 -4.54 -5.27 5.97
N ASN A 12 -5.48 -6.16 6.33
CA ASN A 12 -6.52 -5.84 7.31
C ASN A 12 -5.96 -5.52 8.70
N LYS A 13 -4.92 -6.25 9.15
CA LYS A 13 -4.25 -5.98 10.43
C LYS A 13 -3.64 -4.58 10.43
N PHE A 14 -2.81 -4.27 9.44
CA PHE A 14 -2.14 -2.98 9.36
C PHE A 14 -3.10 -1.82 9.11
N LYS A 15 -4.17 -2.03 8.33
CA LYS A 15 -5.19 -1.00 8.13
C LYS A 15 -5.84 -0.58 9.45
N ARG A 16 -6.17 -1.55 10.32
CA ARG A 16 -6.73 -1.25 11.64
C ARG A 16 -5.78 -0.40 12.48
N ASP A 17 -4.49 -0.69 12.46
CA ASP A 17 -3.50 0.12 13.18
C ASP A 17 -3.33 1.51 12.54
N ALA A 18 -3.33 1.60 11.22
CA ALA A 18 -3.23 2.87 10.50
C ALA A 18 -4.38 3.83 10.83
N GLU A 19 -5.60 3.28 10.91
CA GLU A 19 -6.83 4.03 11.20
C GLU A 19 -7.05 4.27 12.71
N ASN A 20 -6.26 3.65 13.59
CA ASN A 20 -6.37 3.82 15.03
C ASN A 20 -5.77 5.16 15.49
N ARG A 21 -6.63 6.16 15.71
CA ARG A 21 -6.27 7.50 16.18
C ARG A 21 -5.67 7.55 17.59
N GLY A 22 -5.73 6.45 18.37
CA GLY A 22 -5.07 6.32 19.66
C GLY A 22 -3.59 5.97 19.57
N LEU A 23 -3.09 5.58 18.39
CA LEU A 23 -1.68 5.29 18.17
C LEU A 23 -0.89 6.54 17.77
N PHE A 24 0.41 6.51 18.05
CA PHE A 24 1.33 7.55 17.62
C PHE A 24 1.35 7.67 16.08
N ASP A 25 1.42 8.89 15.56
CA ASP A 25 1.30 9.14 14.12
C ASP A 25 2.38 8.44 13.28
N ALA A 26 3.60 8.27 13.82
CA ALA A 26 4.63 7.52 13.13
C ALA A 26 4.26 6.02 12.98
N THR A 27 3.64 5.43 14.00
CA THR A 27 3.12 4.06 13.94
C THR A 27 2.02 3.94 12.90
N ARG A 28 1.11 4.93 12.84
CA ARG A 28 0.03 4.96 11.86
C ARG A 28 0.55 5.13 10.43
N ALA A 29 1.54 6.00 10.22
CA ALA A 29 2.20 6.18 8.94
C ALA A 29 2.90 4.91 8.45
N GLU A 30 3.57 4.18 9.34
CA GLU A 30 4.16 2.87 9.05
C GLU A 30 3.09 1.85 8.66
N ALA A 31 2.01 1.80 9.44
CA ALA A 31 0.93 0.87 9.21
C ALA A 31 0.22 1.12 7.87
N TYR A 32 0.01 2.37 7.46
CA TYR A 32 -0.51 2.68 6.11
C TYR A 32 0.39 2.15 5.00
N PHE A 33 1.70 2.30 5.15
CA PHE A 33 2.67 1.77 4.17
C PHE A 33 2.61 0.23 4.09
N LEU A 34 2.61 -0.46 5.24
CA LEU A 34 2.56 -1.92 5.28
C LEU A 34 1.21 -2.45 4.76
N ALA A 35 0.11 -1.76 5.09
CA ALA A 35 -1.21 -2.08 4.54
C ALA A 35 -1.22 -1.93 3.01
N ALA A 36 -0.67 -0.84 2.47
CA ALA A 36 -0.57 -0.61 1.03
C ALA A 36 0.25 -1.71 0.35
N TYR A 37 1.42 -2.05 0.92
CA TYR A 37 2.29 -3.08 0.36
C TYR A 37 1.61 -4.43 0.27
N HIS A 38 1.00 -4.88 1.37
CA HIS A 38 0.31 -6.16 1.41
C HIS A 38 -0.93 -6.19 0.51
N LEU A 39 -1.62 -5.08 0.35
CA LEU A 39 -2.76 -5.01 -0.56
C LEU A 39 -2.32 -5.14 -2.04
N VAL A 40 -1.21 -4.49 -2.42
CA VAL A 40 -0.64 -4.62 -3.76
C VAL A 40 -0.11 -6.05 -4.00
N GLU A 41 0.58 -6.65 -3.03
CA GLU A 41 1.01 -8.06 -3.11
C GLU A 41 -0.19 -9.01 -3.24
N ALA A 42 -1.30 -8.76 -2.55
CA ALA A 42 -2.50 -9.57 -2.72
C ALA A 42 -3.04 -9.52 -4.16
N CYS A 43 -3.02 -8.35 -4.79
CA CYS A 43 -3.42 -8.19 -6.19
C CYS A 43 -2.47 -8.94 -7.13
N ALA A 44 -1.16 -8.82 -6.93
CA ALA A 44 -0.16 -9.55 -7.70
C ALA A 44 -0.33 -11.08 -7.54
N ALA A 45 -0.51 -11.55 -6.30
CA ALA A 45 -0.66 -12.96 -5.98
C ALA A 45 -1.93 -13.57 -6.59
N LYS A 46 -3.01 -12.79 -6.75
CA LYS A 46 -4.21 -13.22 -7.49
C LYS A 46 -3.86 -13.64 -8.93
N SER A 47 -2.91 -12.94 -9.54
CA SER A 47 -2.38 -13.19 -10.88
C SER A 47 -1.13 -14.08 -10.90
N ARG A 48 -0.80 -14.77 -9.79
CA ARG A 48 0.40 -15.63 -9.64
C ARG A 48 1.73 -14.88 -9.83
N VAL A 49 1.74 -13.58 -9.55
CA VAL A 49 2.94 -12.72 -9.53
C VAL A 49 3.30 -12.44 -8.07
N HIS A 50 4.59 -12.38 -7.76
CA HIS A 50 5.09 -12.04 -6.42
C HIS A 50 6.07 -10.88 -6.50
N ILE A 51 5.89 -9.87 -5.65
CA ILE A 51 6.76 -8.69 -5.64
C ILE A 51 7.99 -8.93 -4.74
N HIS A 52 7.81 -9.65 -3.64
CA HIS A 52 8.79 -10.03 -2.61
C HIS A 52 9.37 -8.90 -1.77
N LYS A 53 9.62 -7.73 -2.37
CA LYS A 53 10.22 -6.57 -1.70
C LYS A 53 9.52 -5.29 -2.13
N HIS A 54 9.22 -4.41 -1.17
CA HIS A 54 8.53 -3.15 -1.45
C HIS A 54 9.23 -2.27 -2.49
N GLN A 55 10.57 -2.28 -2.54
CA GLN A 55 11.35 -1.54 -3.55
C GLN A 55 11.09 -2.02 -4.98
N LEU A 56 10.56 -3.23 -5.16
CA LEU A 56 10.27 -3.82 -6.46
C LEU A 56 8.84 -3.54 -6.93
N VAL A 57 7.98 -2.91 -6.13
CA VAL A 57 6.56 -2.67 -6.49
C VAL A 57 6.44 -2.02 -7.87
N ARG A 58 7.11 -0.89 -8.10
CA ARG A 58 7.04 -0.21 -9.40
C ARG A 58 7.44 -1.14 -10.55
N LYS A 59 8.65 -1.70 -10.47
CA LYS A 59 9.20 -2.56 -11.53
C LYS A 59 8.26 -3.73 -11.82
N ARG A 60 7.77 -4.40 -10.79
CA ARG A 60 6.91 -5.58 -10.93
C ARG A 60 5.54 -5.25 -11.48
N LEU A 61 4.96 -4.12 -11.09
CA LEU A 61 3.70 -3.66 -11.66
C LEU A 61 3.85 -3.23 -13.12
N GLU A 62 4.93 -2.54 -13.48
CA GLU A 62 5.25 -2.20 -14.88
C GLU A 62 5.50 -3.46 -15.73
N GLU A 63 6.17 -4.49 -15.21
CA GLU A 63 6.36 -5.78 -15.91
C GLU A 63 5.07 -6.58 -16.07
N ASN A 64 4.04 -6.28 -15.26
CA ASN A 64 2.80 -7.06 -15.17
C ASN A 64 1.58 -6.12 -15.20
N GLU A 65 1.53 -5.21 -16.17
CA GLU A 65 0.48 -4.19 -16.24
C GLU A 65 -0.93 -4.80 -16.31
N PHE A 66 -1.06 -6.06 -16.77
CA PHE A 66 -2.34 -6.77 -16.82
C PHE A 66 -3.02 -6.93 -15.45
N ILE A 67 -2.31 -6.77 -14.32
CA ILE A 67 -2.90 -6.83 -12.97
C ILE A 67 -3.87 -5.66 -12.74
N PHE A 68 -3.50 -4.46 -13.19
CA PHE A 68 -4.28 -3.22 -12.96
C PHE A 68 -4.69 -2.52 -14.27
N GLY A 69 -4.26 -3.02 -15.42
CA GLY A 69 -4.43 -2.42 -16.73
C GLY A 69 -3.95 -0.97 -16.78
N ALA A 70 -4.78 -0.08 -17.32
CA ALA A 70 -4.50 1.35 -17.39
C ALA A 70 -4.28 2.02 -16.01
N LYS A 71 -4.70 1.39 -14.91
CA LYS A 71 -4.54 1.92 -13.55
C LYS A 71 -3.19 1.56 -12.92
N THR A 72 -2.36 0.74 -13.58
CA THR A 72 -1.04 0.30 -13.07
C THR A 72 -0.18 1.46 -12.58
N ARG A 73 -0.09 2.53 -13.37
CA ARG A 73 0.67 3.73 -13.02
C ARG A 73 0.16 4.42 -11.76
N ALA A 74 -1.14 4.57 -11.63
CA ALA A 74 -1.75 5.21 -10.47
C ALA A 74 -1.44 4.47 -9.17
N VAL A 75 -1.41 3.13 -9.22
CA VAL A 75 -1.10 2.29 -8.05
C VAL A 75 0.35 2.49 -7.62
N TRP A 76 1.32 2.29 -8.51
CA TRP A 76 2.73 2.39 -8.11
C TRP A 76 3.13 3.83 -7.76
N GLU A 77 2.57 4.85 -8.40
CA GLU A 77 2.84 6.25 -8.04
C GLU A 77 2.33 6.58 -6.63
N SER A 78 1.11 6.14 -6.30
CA SER A 78 0.54 6.34 -4.95
C SER A 78 1.38 5.62 -3.89
N PHE A 79 1.77 4.37 -4.18
CA PHE A 79 2.64 3.59 -3.29
C PHE A 79 4.00 4.28 -3.07
N GLN A 80 4.66 4.72 -4.14
CA GLN A 80 5.97 5.38 -4.03
C GLN A 80 5.90 6.75 -3.32
N ARG A 81 4.78 7.49 -3.44
CA ARG A 81 4.56 8.72 -2.66
C ARG A 81 4.52 8.41 -1.16
N ILE A 82 3.77 7.37 -0.76
CA ILE A 82 3.75 6.92 0.64
C ILE A 82 5.16 6.51 1.08
N GLU A 83 5.80 5.60 0.35
CA GLU A 83 7.09 5.00 0.67
C GLU A 83 8.24 6.01 0.78
N ASN A 84 8.39 6.87 -0.22
CA ASN A 84 9.62 7.65 -0.42
C ASN A 84 9.49 9.13 -0.06
N GLN A 85 8.26 9.68 0.01
CA GLN A 85 8.05 11.12 0.24
C GLN A 85 7.40 11.41 1.59
N LEU A 86 6.41 10.61 2.00
CA LEU A 86 5.57 10.93 3.15
C LEU A 86 6.01 10.16 4.41
N ARG A 87 6.03 8.82 4.35
CA ARG A 87 6.45 7.96 5.48
C ARG A 87 7.83 8.34 6.06
N PRO A 88 8.87 8.64 5.26
CA PRO A 88 10.19 8.97 5.79
C PRO A 88 10.21 10.17 6.75
N LYS A 89 9.26 11.10 6.62
CA LYS A 89 9.14 12.26 7.51
C LYS A 89 8.86 11.86 8.96
N PHE A 90 8.14 10.76 9.15
CA PHE A 90 7.83 10.19 10.46
C PHE A 90 8.95 9.28 10.96
N VAL A 91 9.49 8.41 10.10
CA VAL A 91 10.40 7.32 10.49
C VAL A 91 11.85 7.78 10.69
N TYR A 92 12.35 8.69 9.85
CA TYR A 92 13.77 9.08 9.86
C TYR A 92 14.00 10.52 10.31
N GLY A 93 12.95 11.34 10.36
CA GLY A 93 13.10 12.78 10.59
C GLY A 93 12.37 13.33 11.81
N GLY A 94 11.40 12.61 12.39
CA GLY A 94 10.53 13.17 13.45
C GLY A 94 9.81 14.47 13.05
N ARG A 95 9.72 14.77 11.75
CA ARG A 95 9.16 16.01 11.17
C ARG A 95 7.78 15.79 10.54
N GLY A 96 7.22 14.60 10.69
CA GLY A 96 5.89 14.27 10.18
C GLY A 96 4.83 15.13 10.86
N SER A 97 4.02 15.81 10.05
CA SER A 97 2.90 16.61 10.53
C SER A 97 1.57 15.87 10.34
N GLN A 98 0.52 16.32 11.01
CA GLN A 98 -0.84 15.82 10.76
C GLN A 98 -1.24 15.96 9.27
N THR A 99 -0.84 17.05 8.62
CA THR A 99 -1.04 17.27 7.17
C THR A 99 -0.34 16.20 6.32
N ASP A 100 0.84 15.74 6.74
CA ASP A 100 1.54 14.65 6.05
C ASP A 100 0.83 13.32 6.25
N LEU A 101 0.28 13.06 7.44
CA LEU A 101 -0.50 11.85 7.71
C LEU A 101 -1.79 11.81 6.89
N GLU A 102 -2.49 12.93 6.78
CA GLU A 102 -3.66 13.06 5.90
C GLU A 102 -3.30 12.85 4.42
N ARG A 103 -2.10 13.25 4.00
CA ARG A 103 -1.58 12.95 2.65
C ARG A 103 -1.35 11.46 2.47
N ILE A 104 -0.79 10.78 3.48
CA ILE A 104 -0.62 9.31 3.45
C ILE A 104 -1.99 8.65 3.31
N GLU A 105 -2.97 9.05 4.11
CA GLU A 105 -4.33 8.50 4.06
C GLU A 105 -4.98 8.72 2.68
N ARG A 106 -4.81 9.89 2.06
CA ARG A 106 -5.33 10.16 0.71
C ARG A 106 -4.69 9.28 -0.35
N GLU A 107 -3.37 9.16 -0.36
CA GLU A 107 -2.67 8.28 -1.30
C GLU A 107 -3.03 6.81 -1.05
N PHE A 108 -3.18 6.42 0.22
CA PHE A 108 -3.62 5.09 0.62
C PHE A 108 -5.00 4.75 0.05
N ARG A 109 -5.99 5.62 0.28
CA ARG A 109 -7.37 5.41 -0.21
C ARG A 109 -7.44 5.28 -1.73
N LYS A 110 -6.66 6.08 -2.47
CA LYS A 110 -6.58 5.98 -3.95
C LYS A 110 -6.11 4.61 -4.40
N LEU A 111 -5.00 4.10 -3.85
CA LEU A 111 -4.54 2.76 -4.25
C LEU A 111 -5.48 1.66 -3.74
N GLU A 112 -6.06 1.85 -2.55
CA GLU A 112 -6.93 0.88 -1.92
C GLU A 112 -8.19 0.64 -2.76
N GLU A 113 -8.82 1.71 -3.24
CA GLU A 113 -9.97 1.63 -4.13
C GLU A 113 -9.66 0.76 -5.35
N ILE A 114 -8.57 1.05 -6.06
CA ILE A 114 -8.14 0.32 -7.26
C ILE A 114 -7.84 -1.15 -6.94
N CYS A 115 -7.12 -1.41 -5.84
CA CYS A 115 -6.77 -2.77 -5.46
C CYS A 115 -8.00 -3.59 -5.06
N LEU A 116 -8.95 -2.99 -4.34
CA LEU A 116 -10.17 -3.68 -3.94
C LEU A 116 -11.07 -3.98 -5.13
N GLU A 117 -11.11 -3.14 -6.16
CA GLU A 117 -11.77 -3.48 -7.43
C GLU A 117 -11.16 -4.74 -8.06
N VAL A 118 -9.83 -4.79 -8.20
CA VAL A 118 -9.12 -5.96 -8.77
C VAL A 118 -9.37 -7.22 -7.94
N LEU A 119 -9.38 -7.11 -6.61
CA LEU A 119 -9.63 -8.26 -5.74
C LEU A 119 -11.09 -8.73 -5.75
N ARG A 120 -12.05 -7.86 -6.04
CA ARG A 120 -13.49 -8.19 -6.12
C ARG A 120 -13.92 -8.75 -7.47
N GLY A 121 -13.30 -8.36 -8.57
CA GLY A 121 -13.68 -8.81 -9.91
C GLY A 121 -13.19 -10.23 -10.19
N ASP A 122 -14.10 -11.17 -10.44
CA ASP A 122 -13.81 -12.49 -11.02
C ASP A 122 -13.75 -12.40 -12.56
#